data_AF-A0A7K4ALC8-F1
#
_entry.id   AF-A0A7K4ALC8-F1
#
_cell.length_a   1.000
_cell.length_b   1.000
_cell.length_c   1.000
_cell.angle_alpha   90.00
_cell.angle_beta   90.00
_cell.angle_gamma   90.00
#
_symmetry.space_group_name_H-M   'P 1'
#
loop_
_entity.id
_entity.type
_entity.pdbx_description
1 polymer ?
#
loop_
_entity_poly.entity_id
_entity_poly.type
_entity_poly.pdbx_seq_one_letter_code
_entity_poly.pdbx_strand_id
1 'polypeptide(L)'
;MKPIDRVTETAGKISSMEIRGAGRIATAAAASLKEYALAVQAESFEDFNQKTAVAADLLLKTRPTAVSLSNAIRMVMKYKADDIDGARQAIATNADRFIENSQKAVEKIGQIGSKRIREGDTVLTHCNSNAAISVISAAHKSGKNIKVIATESRPRFQGITTIGMLDQMGIETELIVD
;
A
#
# COMPACT_ATOMS: atom_id res chain seq x y z
N MET A 1 -14.26 -19.76 9.66
CA MET A 1 -14.35 -18.73 8.60
C MET A 1 -13.72 -19.30 7.34
N LYS A 2 -14.40 -19.25 6.19
CA LYS A 2 -13.87 -19.78 4.93
C LYS A 2 -12.73 -18.88 4.44
N PRO A 3 -11.72 -19.39 3.71
CA PRO A 3 -10.63 -18.56 3.19
C PRO A 3 -11.10 -17.35 2.39
N ILE A 4 -12.17 -17.48 1.60
CA ILE A 4 -12.72 -16.39 0.78
C ILE A 4 -13.34 -15.26 1.61
N ASP A 5 -13.78 -15.53 2.83
CA ASP A 5 -14.38 -14.53 3.72
C ASP A 5 -13.32 -13.47 4.10
N ARG A 6 -12.05 -13.87 4.27
CA ARG A 6 -10.92 -12.94 4.54
C ARG A 6 -10.64 -12.01 3.37
N VAL A 7 -10.73 -12.55 2.15
CA VAL A 7 -10.58 -11.76 0.92
C VAL A 7 -11.72 -10.76 0.82
N THR A 8 -12.95 -11.19 1.11
CA THR A 8 -14.14 -10.34 1.12
C THR A 8 -14.04 -9.24 2.18
N GLU A 9 -13.54 -9.55 3.38
CA GLU A 9 -13.28 -8.57 4.44
C GLU A 9 -12.26 -7.51 3.99
N THR A 10 -11.12 -7.95 3.43
CA THR A 10 -10.10 -7.04 2.90
C THR A 10 -10.67 -6.17 1.79
N ALA A 11 -11.44 -6.77 0.88
CA ALA A 11 -12.10 -6.05 -0.21
C ALA A 11 -13.09 -5.00 0.31
N GLY A 12 -13.86 -5.33 1.35
CA GLY A 12 -14.76 -4.42 2.05
C GLY A 12 -14.00 -3.24 2.66
N LYS A 13 -12.89 -3.51 3.36
CA LYS A 13 -12.02 -2.48 3.96
C LYS A 13 -11.37 -1.55 2.93
N ILE A 14 -11.00 -2.06 1.75
CA ILE A 14 -10.48 -1.24 0.65
C ILE A 14 -11.59 -0.37 0.05
N SER A 15 -12.77 -0.95 -0.16
CA SER A 15 -13.93 -0.27 -0.76
C SER A 15 -14.50 0.82 0.16
N SER A 16 -14.55 0.57 1.47
CA SER A 16 -14.98 1.53 2.50
C SER A 16 -13.95 2.63 2.79
N MET A 17 -12.74 2.52 2.21
CA MET A 17 -11.58 3.40 2.47
C MET A 17 -11.03 3.35 3.91
N GLU A 18 -11.35 2.32 4.67
CA GLU A 18 -10.66 2.00 5.93
C GLU A 18 -9.17 1.72 5.62
N ILE A 19 -8.91 0.88 4.61
CA ILE A 19 -7.59 0.73 3.99
C ILE A 19 -7.52 1.70 2.82
N ARG A 20 -6.67 2.72 2.96
CA ARG A 20 -6.47 3.78 1.98
C ARG A 20 -5.00 4.13 1.78
N GLY A 21 -4.71 4.79 0.66
CA GLY A 21 -3.35 5.06 0.18
C GLY A 21 -2.88 3.96 -0.77
N ALA A 22 -2.34 4.36 -1.92
CA ALA A 22 -2.08 3.43 -3.03
C ALA A 22 -1.17 2.25 -2.63
N GLY A 23 -0.09 2.52 -1.89
CA GLY A 23 0.81 1.48 -1.38
C GLY A 23 0.14 0.55 -0.37
N ARG A 24 -0.65 1.08 0.58
CA ARG A 24 -1.33 0.27 1.61
C ARG A 24 -2.41 -0.64 1.01
N ILE A 25 -3.17 -0.13 0.03
CA ILE A 25 -4.16 -0.92 -0.71
C ILE A 25 -3.46 -2.07 -1.44
N ALA A 26 -2.35 -1.77 -2.12
CA ALA A 26 -1.59 -2.74 -2.87
C ALA A 26 -0.99 -3.86 -1.99
N THR A 27 -0.37 -3.50 -0.85
CA THR A 27 0.20 -4.49 0.08
C THR A 27 -0.86 -5.30 0.81
N ALA A 28 -2.01 -4.70 1.16
CA ALA A 28 -3.14 -5.41 1.75
C ALA A 28 -3.73 -6.46 0.79
N ALA A 29 -3.91 -6.10 -0.49
CA ALA A 29 -4.39 -7.05 -1.49
C ALA A 29 -3.39 -8.20 -1.73
N ALA A 30 -2.09 -7.90 -1.79
CA ALA A 30 -1.05 -8.92 -1.90
C ALA A 30 -1.05 -9.89 -0.71
N ALA A 31 -1.13 -9.37 0.52
CA ALA A 31 -1.21 -10.18 1.73
C ALA A 31 -2.47 -11.06 1.76
N SER A 32 -3.62 -10.49 1.39
CA SER A 32 -4.89 -11.22 1.32
C SER A 32 -4.86 -12.36 0.30
N LEU A 33 -4.26 -12.13 -0.88
CA LEU A 33 -4.07 -13.18 -1.88
C LEU A 33 -3.13 -14.29 -1.41
N LYS A 34 -2.04 -13.94 -0.72
CA LYS A 34 -1.14 -14.92 -0.10
C LYS A 34 -1.90 -15.78 0.90
N GLU A 35 -2.62 -15.18 1.84
CA GLU A 35 -3.39 -15.93 2.84
C GLU A 35 -4.42 -16.85 2.19
N TYR A 36 -5.11 -16.36 1.15
CA TYR A 36 -6.08 -17.15 0.41
C TYR A 36 -5.43 -18.35 -0.30
N ALA A 37 -4.36 -18.13 -1.05
CA ALA A 37 -3.66 -19.19 -1.78
C ALA A 37 -3.09 -20.28 -0.84
N LEU A 38 -2.59 -19.87 0.34
CA LEU A 38 -2.09 -20.79 1.37
C LEU A 38 -3.22 -21.64 1.99
N ALA A 39 -4.42 -21.10 2.13
CA ALA A 39 -5.51 -21.76 2.85
C ALA A 39 -6.54 -22.47 1.95
N VAL A 40 -6.61 -22.11 0.67
CA VAL A 40 -7.61 -22.66 -0.26
C VAL A 40 -7.32 -24.14 -0.56
N GLN A 41 -8.37 -24.95 -0.45
CA GLN A 41 -8.35 -26.34 -0.90
C GLN A 41 -8.84 -26.40 -2.34
N ALA A 42 -8.10 -27.11 -3.19
CA ALA A 42 -8.39 -27.27 -4.60
C ALA A 42 -8.28 -28.74 -5.01
N GLU A 43 -9.19 -29.19 -5.87
CA GLU A 43 -9.27 -30.58 -6.32
C GLU A 43 -8.37 -30.86 -7.53
N SER A 44 -7.97 -29.80 -8.24
CA SER A 44 -7.07 -29.85 -9.37
C SER A 44 -6.29 -28.54 -9.51
N PHE A 45 -5.26 -28.56 -10.34
CA PHE A 45 -4.48 -27.35 -10.66
C PHE A 45 -5.35 -26.27 -11.32
N GLU A 46 -6.29 -26.67 -12.19
CA GLU A 46 -7.23 -25.74 -12.83
C GLU A 46 -8.20 -25.11 -11.82
N ASP A 47 -8.73 -25.92 -10.89
CA ASP A 47 -9.59 -25.43 -9.81
C ASP A 47 -8.85 -24.44 -8.91
N PHE A 48 -7.57 -24.68 -8.61
CA PHE A 48 -6.73 -23.74 -7.86
C PHE A 48 -6.57 -22.40 -8.60
N ASN A 49 -6.27 -22.45 -9.90
CA ASN A 49 -6.12 -21.25 -10.74
C ASN A 49 -7.43 -20.46 -10.80
N GLN A 50 -8.57 -21.14 -10.97
CA GLN A 50 -9.88 -20.49 -11.01
C GLN A 50 -10.22 -19.82 -9.67
N LYS A 51 -10.04 -20.52 -8.56
CA LYS A 51 -10.30 -20.00 -7.20
C LYS A 51 -9.45 -18.78 -6.87
N THR A 52 -8.16 -18.83 -7.17
CA THR A 52 -7.25 -17.70 -6.94
C THR A 52 -7.52 -16.53 -7.89
N ALA A 53 -7.91 -16.79 -9.14
CA ALA A 53 -8.36 -15.75 -10.07
C ALA A 53 -9.64 -15.04 -9.59
N VAL A 54 -10.61 -15.77 -9.03
CA VAL A 54 -11.83 -15.18 -8.43
C VAL A 54 -11.47 -14.28 -7.25
N ALA A 55 -10.58 -14.73 -6.35
CA ALA A 55 -10.12 -13.90 -5.23
C ALA A 55 -9.39 -12.63 -5.71
N ALA A 56 -8.56 -12.74 -6.74
CA ALA A 56 -7.87 -11.61 -7.35
C ALA A 56 -8.84 -10.61 -7.99
N ASP A 57 -9.84 -11.08 -8.73
CA ASP A 57 -10.86 -10.25 -9.35
C ASP A 57 -11.73 -9.51 -8.32
N LEU A 58 -12.08 -10.18 -7.21
CA LEU A 58 -12.81 -9.56 -6.10
C LEU A 58 -12.05 -8.36 -5.53
N LEU A 59 -10.74 -8.51 -5.31
CA LEU A 59 -9.89 -7.42 -4.83
C LEU A 59 -9.74 -6.31 -5.89
N LEU A 60 -9.54 -6.65 -7.17
CA LEU A 60 -9.40 -5.68 -8.26
C LEU A 60 -10.63 -4.76 -8.38
N LYS A 61 -11.83 -5.32 -8.24
CA LYS A 61 -13.10 -4.60 -8.38
C LYS A 61 -13.37 -3.58 -7.29
N THR A 62 -12.66 -3.63 -6.17
CA THR A 62 -12.83 -2.68 -5.05
C THR A 62 -12.58 -1.24 -5.48
N ARG A 63 -11.50 -1.00 -6.25
CA ARG A 63 -11.06 0.35 -6.69
C ARG A 63 -10.34 0.25 -8.03
N PRO A 64 -11.06 0.13 -9.16
CA PRO A 64 -10.48 -0.17 -10.48
C PRO A 64 -9.50 0.90 -11.00
N THR A 65 -9.58 2.13 -10.49
CA THR A 65 -8.65 3.22 -10.84
C THR A 65 -7.35 3.20 -10.05
N ALA A 66 -7.22 2.35 -9.02
CA ALA A 66 -6.01 2.24 -8.23
C ALA A 66 -4.95 1.39 -8.96
N VAL A 67 -4.13 2.01 -9.80
CA VAL A 67 -3.11 1.30 -10.60
C VAL A 67 -2.17 0.45 -9.72
N SER A 68 -1.79 0.93 -8.55
CA SER A 68 -0.95 0.17 -7.61
C SER A 68 -1.58 -1.16 -7.17
N LEU A 69 -2.91 -1.20 -7.01
CA LEU A 69 -3.65 -2.43 -6.71
C LEU A 69 -3.54 -3.42 -7.89
N SER A 70 -3.81 -2.93 -9.10
CA SER A 70 -3.72 -3.76 -10.30
C SER A 70 -2.32 -4.33 -10.53
N ASN A 71 -1.28 -3.53 -10.27
CA ASN A 71 0.12 -3.95 -10.39
C ASN A 71 0.49 -5.00 -9.34
N ALA A 72 0.03 -4.83 -8.10
CA ALA A 72 0.27 -5.80 -7.03
C ALA A 72 -0.34 -7.16 -7.40
N ILE A 73 -1.61 -7.18 -7.78
CA ILE A 73 -2.32 -8.41 -8.13
C ILE A 73 -1.67 -9.10 -9.34
N ARG A 74 -1.30 -8.34 -10.39
CA ARG A 74 -0.57 -8.89 -11.54
C ARG A 74 0.79 -9.50 -11.14
N MET A 75 1.54 -8.86 -10.25
CA MET A 75 2.83 -9.37 -9.81
C MET A 75 2.69 -10.62 -8.94
N VAL A 76 1.70 -10.65 -8.04
CA VAL A 76 1.42 -11.79 -7.16
C VAL A 76 0.99 -13.01 -7.96
N MET A 77 0.06 -12.82 -8.90
CA MET A 77 -0.51 -13.89 -9.72
C MET A 77 0.40 -14.35 -10.87
N LYS A 78 1.58 -13.74 -11.06
CA LYS A 78 2.53 -14.13 -12.11
C LYS A 78 3.46 -15.24 -11.63
N TYR A 79 3.11 -16.49 -11.91
CA TYR A 79 3.93 -17.66 -11.60
C TYR A 79 3.94 -18.70 -12.72
N LYS A 80 4.85 -19.67 -12.60
CA LYS A 80 4.83 -20.96 -13.30
C LYS A 80 5.06 -22.03 -12.24
N ALA A 81 4.27 -23.09 -12.27
CA ALA A 81 4.35 -24.21 -11.34
C ALA A 81 3.79 -25.47 -12.01
N ASP A 82 4.29 -26.63 -11.59
CA ASP A 82 3.89 -27.93 -12.13
C ASP A 82 2.79 -28.59 -11.28
N ASP A 83 2.61 -28.14 -10.03
CA ASP A 83 1.63 -28.65 -9.09
C ASP A 83 1.05 -27.52 -8.19
N ILE A 84 0.00 -27.87 -7.43
CA ILE A 84 -0.75 -26.93 -6.59
C ILE A 84 0.14 -26.36 -5.48
N ASP A 85 1.02 -27.15 -4.89
CA ASP A 85 1.89 -26.71 -3.79
C ASP A 85 2.95 -25.71 -4.29
N GLY A 86 3.52 -25.95 -5.47
CA GLY A 86 4.40 -25.02 -6.16
C GLY A 86 3.69 -23.72 -6.51
N ALA A 87 2.45 -23.76 -7.01
CA ALA A 87 1.67 -22.58 -7.31
C ALA A 87 1.35 -21.75 -6.05
N ARG A 88 0.93 -22.43 -4.98
CA ARG A 88 0.68 -21.84 -3.65
C ARG A 88 1.93 -21.13 -3.13
N GLN A 89 3.08 -21.80 -3.16
CA GLN A 89 4.33 -21.22 -2.67
C GLN A 89 4.82 -20.07 -3.56
N ALA A 90 4.61 -20.15 -4.87
CA ALA A 90 4.95 -19.08 -5.80
C ALA A 90 4.12 -17.82 -5.54
N ILE A 91 2.80 -17.93 -5.34
CA ILE A 91 1.92 -16.80 -4.98
C ILE A 91 2.37 -16.18 -3.66
N ALA A 92 2.61 -17.00 -2.63
CA ALA A 92 3.06 -16.51 -1.33
C ALA A 92 4.39 -15.76 -1.42
N THR A 93 5.37 -16.32 -2.13
CA THR A 93 6.69 -15.71 -2.35
C THR A 93 6.59 -14.41 -3.14
N ASN A 94 5.76 -14.38 -4.19
CA ASN A 94 5.54 -13.17 -4.99
C ASN A 94 4.91 -12.05 -4.16
N ALA A 95 3.96 -12.38 -3.28
CA ALA A 95 3.32 -11.44 -2.37
C ALA A 95 4.29 -10.87 -1.34
N ASP A 96 5.08 -11.73 -0.68
CA ASP A 96 6.09 -11.29 0.29
C ASP A 96 7.10 -10.37 -0.38
N ARG A 97 7.60 -10.76 -1.56
CA ARG A 97 8.51 -9.93 -2.36
C ARG A 97 7.88 -8.60 -2.75
N PHE A 98 6.60 -8.57 -3.12
CA PHE A 98 5.90 -7.32 -3.43
C PHE A 98 5.83 -6.40 -2.20
N ILE A 99 5.43 -6.93 -1.05
CA ILE A 99 5.27 -6.18 0.20
C ILE A 99 6.62 -5.61 0.65
N GLU A 100 7.65 -6.45 0.68
CA GLU A 100 9.01 -6.06 1.06
C GLU A 100 9.55 -4.98 0.11
N ASN A 101 9.42 -5.19 -1.21
CA ASN A 101 9.87 -4.20 -2.20
C ASN A 101 9.09 -2.89 -2.10
N SER A 102 7.78 -2.93 -1.81
CA SER A 102 6.99 -1.72 -1.61
C SER A 102 7.46 -0.91 -0.40
N GLN A 103 7.85 -1.57 0.69
CA GLN A 103 8.37 -0.91 1.88
C GLN A 103 9.76 -0.31 1.61
N LYS A 104 10.67 -1.10 1.04
CA LYS A 104 12.02 -0.65 0.63
C LYS A 104 11.96 0.51 -0.37
N ALA A 105 11.02 0.49 -1.29
CA ALA A 105 10.83 1.57 -2.26
C ALA A 105 10.44 2.89 -1.57
N VAL A 106 9.52 2.87 -0.61
CA VAL A 106 9.13 4.07 0.15
C VAL A 106 10.32 4.64 0.91
N GLU A 107 11.09 3.78 1.61
CA GLU A 107 12.30 4.20 2.30
C GLU A 107 13.32 4.82 1.35
N LYS A 108 13.56 4.17 0.20
CA LYS A 108 14.51 4.65 -0.80
C LYS A 108 14.08 5.98 -1.42
N ILE A 109 12.79 6.15 -1.68
CA ILE A 109 12.20 7.42 -2.12
C ILE A 109 12.48 8.49 -1.05
N GLY A 110 12.27 8.19 0.23
CA GLY A 110 12.57 9.09 1.34
C GLY A 110 14.03 9.56 1.35
N GLN A 111 14.97 8.61 1.29
CA GLN A 111 16.42 8.87 1.27
C GLN A 111 16.87 9.70 0.07
N ILE A 112 16.28 9.47 -1.12
CA ILE A 112 16.64 10.20 -2.34
C ILE A 112 16.01 11.60 -2.33
N GLY A 113 14.72 11.68 -2.02
CA GLY A 113 13.96 12.92 -2.04
C GLY A 113 14.40 13.91 -0.96
N SER A 114 14.81 13.43 0.22
CA SER A 114 15.25 14.31 1.32
C SER A 114 16.47 15.15 0.97
N LYS A 115 17.26 14.72 -0.02
CA LYS A 115 18.42 15.47 -0.55
C LYS A 115 18.01 16.70 -1.36
N ARG A 116 16.74 16.81 -1.75
CA ARG A 116 16.18 17.96 -2.48
C ARG A 116 15.61 19.03 -1.55
N ILE A 117 15.31 18.67 -0.30
CA ILE A 117 14.89 19.61 0.74
C ILE A 117 16.14 20.21 1.38
N ARG A 118 16.15 21.53 1.60
CA ARG A 118 17.25 22.29 2.21
C ARG A 118 16.89 22.72 3.63
N GLU A 119 17.90 23.17 4.36
CA GLU A 119 17.70 23.82 5.66
C GLU A 119 16.81 25.05 5.51
N GLY A 120 15.81 25.20 6.39
CA GLY A 120 14.87 26.31 6.39
C GLY A 120 13.74 26.24 5.36
N ASP A 121 13.67 25.18 4.54
CA ASP A 121 12.61 25.05 3.54
C ASP A 121 11.22 24.89 4.19
N THR A 122 10.23 25.49 3.55
CA THR A 122 8.80 25.20 3.80
C THR A 122 8.27 24.30 2.69
N VAL A 123 7.76 23.13 3.05
CA VAL A 123 7.27 22.11 2.11
C VAL A 123 5.75 22.11 2.12
N LEU A 124 5.12 22.33 0.96
CA LEU A 124 3.69 22.12 0.77
C LEU A 124 3.43 20.66 0.39
N THR A 125 2.45 20.01 1.03
CA THR A 125 1.97 18.67 0.68
C THR A 125 0.44 18.64 0.56
N HIS A 126 -0.08 17.70 -0.23
CA HIS A 126 -1.51 17.47 -0.42
C HIS A 126 -1.85 16.00 -0.15
N CYS A 127 -2.99 15.75 0.49
CA CYS A 127 -3.44 14.42 0.93
C CYS A 127 -2.45 13.73 1.90
N ASN A 128 -2.65 12.43 2.13
CA ASN A 128 -1.80 11.60 2.98
C ASN A 128 -1.02 10.54 2.18
N SER A 129 0.21 10.89 1.80
CA SER A 129 1.11 10.04 1.03
C SER A 129 2.30 9.56 1.87
N ASN A 130 2.41 8.25 2.09
CA ASN A 130 3.55 7.64 2.80
C ASN A 130 4.90 7.97 2.12
N ALA A 131 4.93 8.10 0.79
CA ALA A 131 6.14 8.44 0.06
C ALA A 131 6.58 9.88 0.34
N ALA A 132 5.65 10.83 0.34
CA ALA A 132 5.94 12.23 0.67
C ALA A 132 6.34 12.39 2.13
N ILE A 133 5.60 11.74 3.05
CA ILE A 133 5.94 11.72 4.48
C ILE A 133 7.33 11.11 4.70
N SER A 134 7.71 10.05 3.97
CA SER A 134 9.04 9.46 4.08
C SER A 134 10.15 10.45 3.67
N VAL A 135 9.94 11.24 2.61
CA VAL A 135 10.88 12.30 2.19
C VAL A 135 11.03 13.39 3.24
N ILE A 136 9.89 13.90 3.73
CA ILE A 136 9.85 14.95 4.75
C ILE A 136 10.50 14.47 6.06
N SER A 137 10.10 13.29 6.53
CA SER A 137 10.65 12.67 7.75
C SER A 137 12.16 12.44 7.63
N ALA A 138 12.63 11.94 6.49
CA ALA A 138 14.07 11.72 6.27
C ALA A 138 14.86 13.03 6.22
N ALA A 139 14.28 14.12 5.69
CA ALA A 139 14.91 15.44 5.71
C ALA A 139 15.02 15.96 7.15
N HIS A 140 13.94 15.91 7.92
CA HIS A 140 13.95 16.32 9.33
C HIS A 140 14.95 15.51 10.17
N LYS A 141 14.94 14.17 10.03
CA LYS A 141 15.90 13.26 10.72
C LYS A 141 17.36 13.52 10.35
N SER A 142 17.63 14.15 9.20
CA SER A 142 18.99 14.58 8.83
C SER A 142 19.44 15.87 9.51
N GLY A 143 18.66 16.39 10.47
CA GLY A 143 18.96 17.59 11.24
C GLY A 143 18.46 18.88 10.59
N LYS A 144 17.63 18.79 9.55
CA LYS A 144 17.13 19.98 8.87
C LYS A 144 15.94 20.57 9.60
N ASN A 145 15.98 21.86 9.88
CA ASN A 145 14.81 22.59 10.38
C ASN A 145 13.93 22.94 9.19
N ILE A 146 12.76 22.32 9.13
CA ILE A 146 11.80 22.47 8.03
C ILE A 146 10.41 22.68 8.59
N LYS A 147 9.58 23.40 7.82
CA LYS A 147 8.15 23.56 8.09
C LYS A 147 7.35 22.82 7.03
N VAL A 148 6.20 22.27 7.40
CA VAL A 148 5.30 21.62 6.45
C VAL A 148 3.93 22.30 6.47
N ILE A 149 3.47 22.71 5.30
CA ILE A 149 2.10 23.13 5.08
C ILE A 149 1.37 21.95 4.44
N ALA A 150 0.22 21.55 4.98
CA ALA A 150 -0.65 20.58 4.36
C ALA A 150 -2.00 21.21 4.04
N THR A 151 -2.55 20.91 2.87
CA THR A 151 -3.94 21.24 2.54
C THR A 151 -4.90 20.24 3.21
N GLU A 152 -6.09 20.67 3.61
CA GLU A 152 -7.08 19.82 4.29
C GLU A 152 -7.47 18.58 3.47
N SER A 153 -7.44 18.65 2.14
CA SER A 153 -7.73 17.55 1.22
C SER A 153 -9.18 17.09 1.31
N ARG A 154 -10.10 17.96 0.90
CA ARG A 154 -11.54 17.63 0.82
C ARG A 154 -11.81 16.48 -0.15
N PRO A 155 -12.90 15.72 0.06
CA PRO A 155 -13.89 15.85 1.13
C PRO A 155 -13.59 15.01 2.38
N ARG A 156 -12.46 14.30 2.42
CA ARG A 156 -12.17 13.28 3.45
C ARG A 156 -11.13 13.72 4.48
N PHE A 157 -10.61 14.94 4.35
CA PHE A 157 -9.77 15.61 5.34
C PHE A 157 -8.46 14.87 5.67
N GLN A 158 -7.85 14.22 4.67
CA GLN A 158 -6.61 13.45 4.89
C GLN A 158 -5.44 14.33 5.32
N GLY A 159 -5.46 15.63 5.03
CA GLY A 159 -4.45 16.58 5.50
C GLY A 159 -4.33 16.61 7.02
N ILE A 160 -5.44 16.41 7.75
CA ILE A 160 -5.45 16.31 9.22
C ILE A 160 -4.63 15.12 9.70
N THR A 161 -4.73 13.97 9.01
CA THR A 161 -3.90 12.81 9.32
C THR A 161 -2.42 13.09 9.05
N THR A 162 -2.12 13.81 7.97
CA THR A 162 -0.75 14.14 7.58
C THR A 162 -0.07 15.09 8.56
N ILE A 163 -0.72 16.19 8.95
CA ILE A 163 -0.16 17.09 9.97
C ILE A 163 0.03 16.35 11.29
N GLY A 164 -0.93 15.53 11.73
CA GLY A 164 -0.84 14.81 13.00
C GLY A 164 0.32 13.81 13.02
N MET A 165 0.58 13.12 11.91
CA MET A 165 1.74 12.22 11.78
C MET A 165 3.07 12.97 11.80
N LEU A 166 3.16 14.15 11.19
CA LEU A 166 4.40 14.95 11.12
C LEU A 166 4.67 15.71 12.41
N ASP A 167 3.63 16.23 13.06
CA ASP A 167 3.67 16.87 14.37
C ASP A 167 4.19 15.89 15.44
N GLN A 168 3.69 14.65 15.44
CA GLN A 168 4.21 13.57 16.29
C GLN A 168 5.70 13.27 16.08
N MET A 169 6.27 13.64 14.93
CA MET A 169 7.70 13.51 14.64
C MET A 169 8.51 14.74 15.05
N GLY A 170 7.88 15.79 15.61
CA GLY A 170 8.53 17.04 16.00
C GLY A 170 8.72 18.05 14.87
N ILE A 171 8.00 17.90 13.76
CA ILE A 171 8.09 18.79 12.60
C ILE A 171 7.05 19.91 12.75
N GLU A 172 7.44 21.17 12.56
CA GLU A 172 6.50 22.29 12.55
C GLU A 172 5.49 22.12 11.39
N THR A 173 4.19 22.16 11.72
CA THR A 173 3.12 21.96 10.74
C THR A 173 2.12 23.10 10.73
N GLU A 174 1.53 23.35 9.56
CA GLU A 174 0.43 24.27 9.35
C GLU A 174 -0.60 23.63 8.41
N LEU A 175 -1.89 23.80 8.72
CA LEU A 175 -2.99 23.29 7.91
C LEU A 175 -3.69 24.45 7.20
N ILE A 176 -3.90 24.32 5.89
CA ILE A 176 -4.64 25.28 5.07
C ILE A 176 -5.81 24.59 4.35
N VAL A 177 -6.76 25.37 3.83
CA VAL A 177 -7.77 24.86 2.89
C VAL A 177 -7.17 24.62 1.50
N ASP A 178 -7.82 23.79 0.69
CA ASP A 178 -7.42 23.52 -0.72
C ASP A 178 -7.62 24.77 -1.60
#